data_AF-A0A9E3VZI5-F1
#
_entry.id   AF-A0A9E3VZI5-F1
#
_cell.length_a   1.000
_cell.length_b   1.000
_cell.length_c   1.000
_cell.angle_alpha   90.00
_cell.angle_beta   90.00
_cell.angle_gamma   90.00
#
_symmetry.space_group_name_H-M   'P 1'
#
loop_
_entity.id
_entity.type
_entity.pdbx_description
1 polymer ?
#
loop_
_entity_poly.entity_id
_entity_poly.type
_entity_poly.pdbx_seq_one_letter_code
_entity_poly.pdbx_strand_id
1 'polypeptide(L)' 'MQTMTLKARSDHDGILKLEIPTNLPDSEVEIVLVMHAHASEALDEMGYPLGYFEETYGSFADEPLERNQPL' A
#
# COMPACT_ATOMS: atom_id res chain seq x y z
N MET A 1 0.97 13.62 -23.88
CA MET A 1 1.34 13.40 -22.46
C MET A 1 0.43 12.29 -21.95
N GLN A 2 0.97 11.11 -21.69
CA GLN A 2 0.20 9.97 -21.19
C GLN A 2 0.55 9.82 -19.71
N THR A 3 -0.45 9.92 -18.83
CA THR A 3 -0.26 9.75 -17.39
C THR A 3 -0.78 8.38 -17.00
N MET A 4 0.03 7.62 -16.27
CA MET A 4 -0.32 6.30 -15.75
C MET A 4 0.04 6.24 -14.27
N THR A 5 -0.84 5.63 -13.45
CA THR A 5 -0.62 5.48 -12.01
C THR A 5 -0.13 4.07 -11.73
N LEU A 6 1.11 3.96 -11.24
CA LEU A 6 1.74 2.70 -10.83
C LEU A 6 1.90 2.72 -9.29
N LYS A 7 1.44 1.66 -8.62
CA LYS A 7 1.75 1.44 -7.20
C LYS A 7 2.91 0.46 -7.10
N ALA A 8 3.98 0.86 -6.44
CA ALA A 8 5.15 0.02 -6.19
C ALA A 8 5.69 0.29 -4.79
N ARG A 9 6.35 -0.71 -4.19
CA ARG A 9 7.02 -0.60 -2.89
C ARG A 9 8.50 -0.91 -3.10
N SER A 10 9.37 -0.12 -2.49
CA SER A 10 10.81 -0.39 -2.50
C SER A 10 11.14 -1.66 -1.71
N ASP A 11 12.20 -2.35 -2.11
CA ASP A 11 12.73 -3.49 -1.36
C ASP A 11 13.54 -3.04 -0.13
N HIS A 12 14.14 -4.00 0.58
CA HIS A 12 14.91 -3.74 1.81
C HIS A 12 16.16 -2.89 1.58
N ASP A 13 16.68 -2.85 0.35
CA ASP A 13 17.82 -2.02 -0.03
C ASP A 13 17.39 -0.61 -0.48
N GLY A 14 16.09 -0.33 -0.45
CA GLY A 14 15.51 0.95 -0.87
C GLY A 14 15.38 1.08 -2.39
N ILE A 15 15.46 -0.01 -3.15
CA ILE A 15 15.37 0.02 -4.61
C ILE A 15 13.90 -0.14 -5.04
N LEU A 16 13.43 0.79 -5.88
CA LEU A 16 12.11 0.72 -6.50
C LEU A 16 12.24 0.21 -7.94
N LYS A 17 11.68 -0.97 -8.22
CA LYS A 17 11.64 -1.54 -9.57
C LYS A 17 10.32 -1.16 -10.24
N LEU A 18 10.40 -0.45 -11.36
CA LEU A 18 9.25 -0.03 -12.17
C LEU A 18 9.32 -0.70 -13.54
N GLU A 19 8.32 -1.51 -13.86
CA GLU A 19 8.10 -2.04 -15.21
C GLU A 19 7.04 -1.16 -15.89
N ILE A 20 7.45 -0.40 -16.90
CA ILE A 20 6.57 0.52 -17.62
C ILE A 20 6.23 -0.14 -18.97
N PRO A 21 5.02 -0.68 -19.16
CA PRO A 21 4.61 -1.19 -20.46
C PRO A 21 4.50 -0.01 -21.43
N THR A 22 5.22 -0.10 -22.54
CA THR A 22 5.16 0.89 -23.63
C THR A 22 4.69 0.20 -24.91
N ASN A 23 4.00 0.95 -25.76
CA ASN A 23 3.67 0.52 -27.12
C ASN A 23 4.66 1.14 -28.14
N LEU A 24 5.89 1.41 -27.71
CA LEU A 24 6.91 2.13 -28.47
C LEU A 24 8.13 1.22 -28.69
N PRO A 25 8.06 0.26 -29.64
CA PRO A 25 9.23 -0.55 -29.97
C PRO A 25 10.34 0.32 -30.56
N ASP A 26 11.60 0.00 -30.20
CA ASP A 26 12.83 0.61 -30.73
C ASP A 26 12.82 2.16 -30.74
N SER A 27 12.15 2.76 -29.76
CA SER A 27 11.97 4.21 -29.68
C SER A 27 12.72 4.80 -28.48
N GLU A 28 13.32 5.97 -28.69
CA GLU A 28 13.91 6.74 -27.61
C GLU A 28 12.83 7.53 -26.86
N VAL A 29 12.83 7.44 -25.53
CA VAL A 29 11.81 8.06 -24.68
C VAL A 29 12.50 8.82 -23.56
N GLU A 30 12.20 10.11 -23.46
CA GLU A 30 12.59 10.92 -22.31
C GLU A 30 11.63 10.69 -21.15
N ILE A 31 12.16 10.36 -19.97
CA ILE A 31 11.37 10.10 -18.76
C ILE A 31 11.74 11.10 -17.67
N VAL A 32 10.75 11.80 -17.13
CA VAL A 32 10.88 12.67 -15.95
C VAL A 32 10.20 11.99 -14.77
N LEU A 33 10.98 11.65 -13.73
CA LEU A 33 10.45 11.09 -12.48
C LEU A 33 10.38 12.18 -11.40
N VAL A 34 9.23 12.28 -10.75
CA VAL A 34 9.05 13.10 -9.55
C VAL A 34 8.65 12.18 -8.41
N MET A 35 9.46 12.16 -7.35
CA MET A 35 9.23 11.31 -6.18
C MET A 35 8.82 12.16 -4.99
N HIS A 36 7.73 11.75 -4.34
CA HIS A 36 7.34 12.23 -3.03
C HIS A 36 7.36 11.06 -2.06
N ALA A 37 8.02 11.23 -0.93
CA ALA A 37 7.86 10.29 0.18
C ALA A 37 6.42 10.41 0.69
N HIS A 38 5.62 9.37 0.48
CA HIS A 38 4.42 9.22 1.29
C HIS A 38 4.85 8.74 2.66
N ALA A 39 4.44 9.46 3.71
CA ALA A 39 4.52 8.91 5.05
C ALA A 39 3.72 7.61 5.04
N SER A 40 4.39 6.46 5.13
CA SER A 40 3.67 5.25 5.50
C SER A 40 3.26 5.44 6.95
N GLU A 41 2.04 5.05 7.30
CA GLU A 41 1.69 4.92 8.71
C GLU A 41 2.77 4.07 9.39
N ALA A 42 3.27 4.55 10.53
CA ALA A 42 4.22 3.79 11.30
C ALA A 42 3.53 2.48 11.71
N LEU A 43 4.21 1.36 11.48
CA LEU A 43 3.69 0.04 11.81
C LEU A 43 4.42 -0.51 13.05
N ASP A 44 3.73 -1.32 13.84
CA ASP A 44 4.35 -2.13 14.90
C ASP A 44 5.12 -3.33 14.32
N GLU A 45 5.74 -4.14 15.20
CA GLU A 45 6.49 -5.35 14.81
C GLU A 45 5.62 -6.40 14.10
N MET A 46 4.30 -6.33 14.25
CA MET A 46 3.32 -7.23 13.65
C MET A 46 2.74 -6.66 12.34
N GLY A 47 3.13 -5.45 11.93
CA GLY A 47 2.71 -4.80 10.70
C GLY A 47 1.38 -4.05 10.80
N TYR A 48 0.84 -3.82 12.00
CA TYR A 48 -0.37 -3.02 12.21
C TYR A 48 -0.01 -1.54 12.39
N PRO A 49 -0.87 -0.59 11.96
CA PRO A 49 -0.69 0.82 12.29
C PRO A 49 -0.49 1.01 13.80
N LEU A 50 0.47 1.87 14.20
CA LEU A 50 0.66 2.20 15.61
C LEU A 50 -0.64 2.71 16.23
N GLY A 51 -1.00 2.18 17.40
CA GLY A 51 -2.25 2.52 18.10
C GLY A 51 -3.48 1.74 17.63
N TYR A 52 -3.37 0.91 16.58
CA TYR A 52 -4.51 0.20 16.00
C TYR A 52 -5.28 -0.60 17.06
N PHE A 53 -4.60 -1.39 17.89
CA PHE A 53 -5.28 -2.21 18.90
C PHE A 53 -5.82 -1.37 20.06
N GLU A 54 -5.09 -0.35 20.52
CA GLU A 54 -5.54 0.56 21.57
C GLU A 54 -6.83 1.29 21.19
N GLU A 55 -6.95 1.69 19.92
CA GLU A 55 -8.09 2.43 19.41
C GLU A 55 -9.26 1.52 18.96
N THR A 56 -8.98 0.31 18.46
CA THR A 56 -10.00 -0.54 17.82
C THR A 56 -10.38 -1.79 18.61
N TYR A 57 -9.56 -2.23 19.57
CA TYR A 57 -9.88 -3.40 20.38
C TYR A 57 -11.16 -3.17 21.17
N GLY A 58 -12.12 -4.08 21.01
CA GLY A 58 -13.43 -3.94 21.65
C GLY A 58 -14.37 -2.95 20.96
N SER A 59 -14.07 -2.49 19.74
CA SER A 59 -14.97 -1.63 18.94
C SER A 59 -16.37 -2.23 18.69
N PHE A 60 -16.53 -3.55 18.86
CA PHE A 60 -17.80 -4.27 18.80
C PHE A 60 -18.24 -4.82 20.17
N ALA A 61 -17.74 -4.28 21.29
CA ALA A 61 -18.11 -4.75 22.63
C ALA A 61 -19.60 -4.53 22.93
N ASP A 62 -20.17 -3.43 22.44
CA ASP A 62 -21.58 -3.09 22.64
C ASP A 62 -22.52 -3.84 21.66
N GLU A 63 -21.98 -4.31 20.53
CA GLU A 63 -22.72 -5.05 19.50
C GLU A 63 -21.95 -6.33 19.10
N PRO A 64 -21.93 -7.36 19.95
CA PRO A 64 -21.16 -8.57 19.69
C PRO A 64 -21.70 -9.32 18.46
N LEU A 65 -20.78 -9.81 17.62
CA LEU A 65 -21.14 -10.59 16.44
C LEU A 65 -21.67 -11.98 16.83
N GLU A 66 -22.89 -12.28 16.43
CA GLU A 66 -23.48 -13.61 16.60
C GLU A 66 -23.03 -14.57 15.49
N ARG A 67 -22.52 -15.74 15.88
CA ARG A 67 -22.19 -16.79 14.93
C ARG A 67 -23.47 -17.49 14.49
N ASN A 68 -23.88 -17.32 13.23
CA ASN A 68 -25.01 -18.05 12.66
C ASN A 68 -24.64 -19.53 12.48
N GLN A 69 -24.87 -20.35 13.51
CA GLN A 69 -24.72 -21.81 13.44
C GLN A 69 -26.09 -22.47 13.27
N PRO A 70 -26.28 -23.33 12.26
CA PRO A 70 -27.48 -24.15 12.17
C PRO A 70 -27.50 -25.21 13.28
N LEU A 71 -28.70 -25.42 13.85
CA LEU A 71 -29.01 -26.42 14.88
C LEU A 71 -28.85 -27.87 14.38
#